data_AF-A0A258UUG4-F1
#
_entry.id   AF-A0A258UUG4-F1
#
_cell.length_a   1.000
_cell.length_b   1.000
_cell.length_c   1.000
_cell.angle_alpha   90.00
_cell.angle_beta   90.00
_cell.angle_gamma   90.00
#
_symmetry.space_group_name_H-M   'P 1'
#
loop_
_entity.id
_entity.type
_entity.pdbx_description
1 polymer ?
#
loop_
_entity_poly.entity_id
_entity_poly.type
_entity_poly.pdbx_seq_one_letter_code
_entity_poly.pdbx_strand_id
1 'polypeptide(L)'
;MDTGIKAKDRKVIAEGLSKLLADTYTLYLKTHYFHWNVTGPMFNTLHLMFETQYTELALAVDLVATARSVFPAAEAAADEATADLLTQRLQLHEKTAWMLRSLLE
;
A
#
# COMPACT_ATOMS: atom_id res chain seq x y z
N MET A 1 24.27 12.48 -12.73
CA MET A 1 24.52 11.59 -11.59
C MET A 1 24.11 10.19 -12.01
N ASP A 2 24.95 9.18 -11.75
CA ASP A 2 24.63 7.78 -12.02
C ASP A 2 23.99 7.20 -10.75
N THR A 3 22.69 6.91 -10.83
CA THR A 3 21.84 6.56 -9.67
C THR A 3 21.62 5.07 -9.50
N GLY A 4 22.30 4.23 -10.28
CA GLY A 4 22.32 2.78 -10.09
C GLY A 4 21.01 2.05 -10.45
N ILE A 5 19.89 2.75 -10.62
CA ILE A 5 18.60 2.16 -11.05
C ILE A 5 18.45 2.30 -12.57
N LYS A 6 18.58 1.18 -13.28
CA LYS A 6 18.54 1.15 -14.75
C LYS A 6 17.11 1.32 -15.23
N ALA A 7 16.92 1.77 -16.47
CA ALA A 7 15.59 1.89 -17.09
C ALA A 7 14.74 0.60 -17.04
N LYS A 8 15.41 -0.56 -17.01
CA LYS A 8 14.78 -1.86 -16.76
C LYS A 8 14.15 -1.96 -15.36
N ASP A 9 14.86 -1.50 -14.35
CA ASP A 9 14.46 -1.60 -12.93
C ASP A 9 13.28 -0.68 -12.64
N ARG A 10 13.19 0.44 -13.38
CA ARG A 10 12.08 1.39 -13.36
C ARG A 10 10.75 0.80 -13.80
N LYS A 11 10.78 -0.03 -14.85
CA LYS A 11 9.60 -0.80 -15.29
C LYS A 11 9.16 -1.82 -14.23
N VAL A 12 10.11 -2.49 -13.57
CA VAL A 12 9.83 -3.44 -12.49
C VAL A 12 9.16 -2.75 -11.30
N ILE A 13 9.60 -1.52 -10.96
CA ILE A 13 8.97 -0.71 -9.90
C ILE A 13 7.51 -0.37 -10.25
N ALA A 14 7.25 0.09 -11.48
CA ALA A 14 5.90 0.41 -11.94
C ALA A 14 4.94 -0.81 -11.94
N GLU A 15 5.45 -1.99 -12.31
CA GLU A 15 4.72 -3.25 -12.22
C GLU A 15 4.47 -3.66 -10.77
N GLY A 16 5.48 -3.55 -9.89
CA GLY A 16 5.36 -3.82 -8.46
C GLY A 16 4.32 -2.92 -7.77
N LEU A 17 4.30 -1.64 -8.12
CA LEU A 17 3.30 -0.66 -7.66
C LEU A 17 1.87 -1.06 -8.04
N SER A 18 1.69 -1.60 -9.24
CA SER A 18 0.39 -2.07 -9.72
C SER A 18 -0.11 -3.27 -8.91
N LYS A 19 0.80 -4.20 -8.58
CA LYS A 19 0.50 -5.37 -7.75
C LYS A 19 0.21 -4.96 -6.30
N LEU A 20 1.05 -4.11 -5.71
CA LEU A 20 0.87 -3.62 -4.34
C LEU A 20 -0.48 -2.91 -4.17
N LEU A 21 -0.90 -2.11 -5.15
CA LEU A 21 -2.20 -1.44 -5.13
C LEU A 21 -3.35 -2.45 -5.09
N ALA A 22 -3.30 -3.47 -5.96
CA ALA A 22 -4.33 -4.50 -6.04
C ALA A 22 -4.42 -5.33 -4.75
N ASP A 23 -3.27 -5.73 -4.19
CA ASP A 23 -3.21 -6.48 -2.93
C ASP A 23 -3.73 -5.66 -1.75
N THR A 24 -3.35 -4.38 -1.68
CA THR A 24 -3.81 -3.45 -0.62
C THR A 24 -5.31 -3.22 -0.71
N TYR A 25 -5.86 -3.03 -1.91
CA TYR A 25 -7.30 -2.88 -2.12
C TYR A 25 -8.08 -4.14 -1.74
N THR A 26 -7.55 -5.31 -2.08
CA THR A 26 -8.16 -6.60 -1.69
C THR A 26 -8.21 -6.75 -0.17
N LEU A 27 -7.12 -6.38 0.53
CA LEU A 27 -7.07 -6.44 1.98
C LEU A 27 -8.03 -5.46 2.64
N TYR A 28 -8.10 -4.23 2.13
CA TYR A 28 -9.07 -3.21 2.55
C TYR A 28 -10.50 -3.73 2.49
N LEU A 29 -10.89 -4.33 1.36
CA LEU A 29 -12.23 -4.89 1.20
C LEU A 29 -12.51 -6.04 2.17
N LYS A 30 -11.52 -6.90 2.44
CA LYS A 30 -11.65 -8.01 3.40
C LYS A 30 -11.84 -7.52 4.82
N THR A 31 -11.02 -6.58 5.29
CA THR A 31 -11.13 -6.04 6.66
C THR A 31 -12.42 -5.25 6.84
N HIS A 32 -12.85 -4.50 5.83
CA HIS A 32 -14.16 -3.84 5.83
C HIS A 32 -15.32 -4.86 5.87
N TYR A 33 -15.23 -5.95 5.11
CA TYR A 33 -16.20 -7.04 5.17
C TYR A 33 -16.27 -7.66 6.57
N PHE A 34 -15.13 -7.95 7.21
CA PHE A 34 -15.11 -8.50 8.56
C PHE A 34 -15.69 -7.54 9.60
N HIS A 35 -15.42 -6.24 9.48
CA HIS A 35 -16.00 -5.21 10.36
C HIS A 35 -17.54 -5.26 10.39
N TRP A 36 -18.19 -5.42 9.23
CA TRP A 36 -19.65 -5.49 9.14
C TRP A 36 -20.25 -6.85 9.47
N ASN A 37 -19.50 -7.94 9.32
CA ASN A 37 -20.03 -9.30 9.45
C ASN A 37 -19.58 -10.02 10.73
N VAL A 38 -18.68 -9.43 11.53
CA VAL A 38 -18.22 -10.05 12.80
C VAL A 38 -19.37 -10.12 13.81
N THR A 39 -19.45 -11.25 14.52
CA THR A 39 -20.44 -11.50 15.57
C THR A 39 -19.81 -12.30 16.72
N GLY A 40 -20.52 -12.44 17.84
CA GLY A 40 -20.11 -13.26 18.98
C GLY A 40 -19.55 -12.48 20.18
N PRO A 41 -19.02 -13.18 21.19
CA PRO A 41 -18.65 -12.58 22.48
C PRO A 41 -17.58 -11.48 22.41
N MET A 42 -16.76 -11.49 21.36
CA MET A 42 -15.69 -10.49 21.13
C MET A 42 -16.09 -9.42 20.11
N PHE A 43 -17.39 -9.26 19.81
CA PHE A 43 -17.90 -8.36 18.78
C PHE A 43 -17.25 -6.97 18.84
N ASN A 44 -17.34 -6.25 19.96
CA ASN A 44 -16.82 -4.88 20.06
C ASN A 44 -15.31 -4.81 19.79
N THR A 45 -14.54 -5.72 20.38
CA THR A 45 -13.07 -5.75 20.21
C THR A 45 -12.68 -5.98 18.77
N LEU A 46 -13.26 -6.99 18.12
CA LEU A 46 -12.94 -7.32 16.73
C LEU A 46 -13.49 -6.28 15.75
N HIS A 47 -14.69 -5.75 16.01
CA HIS A 47 -15.31 -4.71 15.19
C HIS A 47 -14.45 -3.45 15.12
N LEU A 48 -13.97 -2.96 16.27
CA LEU A 48 -13.07 -1.79 16.35
C LEU A 48 -11.67 -2.09 15.81
N MET A 49 -11.17 -3.31 16.02
CA MET A 49 -9.90 -3.75 15.43
C MET A 49 -9.98 -3.68 13.90
N PHE A 50 -10.99 -4.30 13.27
CA PHE A 50 -11.14 -4.26 11.82
C PHE A 50 -11.39 -2.84 11.28
N GLU A 51 -12.08 -1.98 12.04
CA GLU A 51 -12.23 -0.56 11.69
C GLU A 51 -10.90 0.17 11.57
N THR A 52 -10.04 -0.01 12.57
CA THR A 52 -8.70 0.55 12.56
C THR A 52 -7.92 0.07 11.34
N GLN A 53 -7.97 -1.24 11.06
CA GLN A 53 -7.24 -1.84 9.95
C GLN A 53 -7.71 -1.35 8.58
N TYR A 54 -9.02 -1.35 8.29
CA TYR A 54 -9.50 -0.92 6.97
C TYR A 54 -9.30 0.59 6.77
N THR A 55 -9.33 1.39 7.84
CA THR A 55 -9.08 2.83 7.75
C THR A 55 -7.62 3.12 7.40
N GLU A 56 -6.67 2.40 8.01
CA GLU A 56 -5.26 2.49 7.62
C GLU A 56 -5.03 2.02 6.18
N LEU A 57 -5.71 0.96 5.75
CA LEU A 57 -5.60 0.43 4.39
C LEU A 57 -6.20 1.37 3.34
N ALA A 58 -7.27 2.10 3.67
CA ALA A 58 -7.84 3.11 2.78
C ALA A 58 -6.81 4.22 2.47
N LEU A 59 -6.10 4.71 3.49
CA LEU A 59 -5.01 5.67 3.31
C LEU A 59 -3.86 5.08 2.47
N ALA A 60 -3.55 3.79 2.66
CA ALA A 60 -2.51 3.12 1.91
C ALA A 60 -2.86 2.96 0.42
N VAL A 61 -4.12 2.63 0.09
CA VAL A 61 -4.60 2.56 -1.30
C VAL A 61 -4.37 3.89 -2.02
N ASP A 62 -4.80 5.00 -1.42
CA ASP A 62 -4.67 6.33 -2.02
C ASP A 62 -3.21 6.71 -2.24
N LEU A 63 -2.34 6.39 -1.29
CA LEU A 63 -0.92 6.70 -1.41
C LEU A 63 -0.23 5.87 -2.50
N VAL A 64 -0.51 4.56 -2.57
CA VAL A 64 0.07 3.70 -3.60
C VAL A 64 -0.45 4.11 -4.99
N ALA A 65 -1.74 4.48 -5.10
CA ALA A 65 -2.31 5.00 -6.34
C ALA A 65 -1.63 6.32 -6.77
N THR A 66 -1.44 7.25 -5.84
CA THR A 66 -0.74 8.52 -6.08
C THR A 66 0.71 8.29 -6.49
N ALA A 67 1.43 7.41 -5.79
CA ALA A 67 2.80 7.06 -6.13
C ALA A 67 2.89 6.50 -7.56
N ARG A 68 1.98 5.59 -7.93
CA ARG A 68 1.89 5.05 -9.30
C ARG A 68 1.61 6.13 -10.35
N SER A 69 0.78 7.13 -10.06
CA SER A 69 0.48 8.20 -11.02
C SER A 69 1.60 9.23 -11.15
N VAL A 70 2.33 9.52 -10.07
CA VAL A 70 3.38 10.55 -10.04
C VAL A 70 4.74 10.01 -10.48
N PHE A 71 5.01 8.72 -10.27
CA PHE A 71 6.30 8.10 -10.59
C PHE A 71 6.75 8.32 -12.04
N PRO A 72 5.90 8.19 -13.09
CA PRO A 72 6.31 8.48 -14.46
C PRO A 72 6.70 9.95 -14.70
N ALA A 73 6.03 10.89 -14.01
CA ALA A 73 6.33 12.31 -14.11
C ALA A 73 7.66 12.65 -13.41
N ALA A 74 7.92 12.05 -12.23
CA ALA A 74 9.21 12.17 -11.55
C ALA A 74 10.36 11.60 -12.41
N GLU A 75 10.15 10.47 -13.08
CA GLU A 75 11.13 9.93 -14.02
C GLU A 75 11.39 10.83 -15.23
N ALA A 76 10.32 11.35 -15.83
CA ALA A 76 10.45 12.24 -16.99
C ALA A 76 11.20 13.53 -16.64
N ALA A 77 11.05 14.02 -15.41
CA ALA A 77 11.75 15.18 -14.89
C ALA A 77 13.18 14.88 -14.39
N ALA A 78 13.60 13.62 -14.38
CA ALA A 78 14.81 13.16 -13.68
C ALA A 78 14.86 13.64 -12.20
N ASP A 79 13.69 13.73 -11.56
CA ASP A 79 13.54 14.09 -10.15
C ASP A 79 13.67 12.84 -9.28
N GLU A 80 14.92 12.45 -9.08
CA GLU A 80 15.29 11.23 -8.38
C GLU A 80 15.01 11.31 -6.87
N ALA A 81 15.01 12.52 -6.29
CA ALA A 81 14.64 12.72 -4.89
C ALA A 81 13.17 12.38 -4.65
N THR A 82 12.28 12.82 -5.54
CA THR A 82 10.86 12.45 -5.48
C THR A 82 10.67 10.96 -5.72
N ALA A 83 11.37 10.35 -6.69
CA ALA A 83 11.27 8.91 -6.95
C ALA A 83 11.71 8.06 -5.75
N ASP A 84 12.79 8.45 -5.06
CA ASP A 84 13.28 7.74 -3.87
C ASP A 84 12.35 7.91 -2.67
N LEU A 85 11.84 9.13 -2.44
CA LEU A 85 10.84 9.39 -1.39
C LEU A 85 9.57 8.57 -1.58
N LEU A 86 9.09 8.46 -2.82
CA LEU A 86 7.96 7.59 -3.16
C LEU A 86 8.28 6.12 -2.85
N THR A 87 9.47 5.65 -3.23
CA THR A 87 9.93 4.27 -2.98
C THR A 87 10.02 3.95 -1.49
N GLN A 88 10.65 4.80 -0.68
CA GLN A 88 10.74 4.62 0.77
C GLN A 88 9.36 4.61 1.43
N ARG A 89 8.47 5.52 0.98
CA ARG A 89 7.12 5.61 1.51
C ARG A 89 6.28 4.38 1.18
N LEU A 90 6.49 3.79 0.00
CA LEU A 90 5.87 2.52 -0.41
C LEU A 90 6.36 1.34 0.42
N GLN A 91 7.66 1.25 0.70
CA GLN A 91 8.21 0.19 1.56
C GLN A 91 7.62 0.22 2.97
N LEU A 92 7.44 1.43 3.53
CA LEU A 92 6.77 1.59 4.82
C LEU A 92 5.32 1.08 4.76
N HIS A 93 4.58 1.42 3.69
CA HIS A 93 3.21 0.95 3.50
C HIS A 93 3.11 -0.55 3.26
N GLU A 94 4.01 -1.14 2.50
CA GLU A 94 4.06 -2.59 2.30
C GLU A 94 4.30 -3.31 3.63
N LYS A 95 5.18 -2.77 4.48
CA LYS A 95 5.42 -3.28 5.84
C LYS A 95 4.18 -3.17 6.72
N THR A 96 3.47 -2.04 6.69
CA THR A 96 2.19 -1.87 7.42
C THR A 96 1.15 -2.85 6.91
N ALA A 97 0.95 -2.96 5.60
CA ALA A 97 0.00 -3.90 5.01
C ALA A 97 0.39 -5.36 5.28
N TRP A 98 1.68 -5.68 5.35
CA TRP A 98 2.16 -7.00 5.76
C TRP A 98 1.85 -7.30 7.23
N MET A 99 2.11 -6.37 8.14
CA MET A 99 1.74 -6.51 9.56
C MET A 99 0.23 -6.76 9.71
N LEU A 100 -0.58 -6.01 8.96
CA LEU A 100 -2.02 -6.19 8.95
C LEU A 100 -2.45 -7.55 8.39
N ARG A 101 -1.80 -8.04 7.33
CA ARG A 101 -2.03 -9.40 6.80
C ARG A 101 -1.69 -10.48 7.81
N SER A 102 -0.57 -10.36 8.52
CA SER A 102 -0.14 -11.35 9.52
C SER A 102 -1.07 -11.47 10.73
N LEU A 103 -1.95 -10.48 10.95
CA LEU A 103 -2.95 -10.54 12.02
C LEU A 103 -4.23 -11.28 11.58
N LEU A 104 -4.34 -11.64 10.30
CA LEU A 104 -5.49 -12.31 9.70
C LEU A 104 -5.19 -13.76 9.27
N GLU A 105 -3.92 -14.20 9.36
CA GLU A 105 -3.44 -15.55 9.03
C GLU A 105 -3.16 -16.38 10.28
#